data_AF-A0A2P7N1G1-F1
#
_entry.id   AF-A0A2P7N1G1-F1
#
_cell.length_a   1.000
_cell.length_b   1.000
_cell.length_c   1.000
_cell.angle_alpha   90.00
_cell.angle_beta   90.00
_cell.angle_gamma   90.00
#
_symmetry.space_group_name_H-M   'P 1'
#
loop_
_entity.id
_entity.type
_entity.pdbx_description
1 polymer ?
#
loop_
_entity_poly.entity_id
_entity_poly.type
_entity_poly.pdbx_seq_one_letter_code
_entity_poly.pdbx_strand_id
1 'polypeptide(L)' 'MADPIASGRYRVRAAVEREQSVPLQVQAARFNTRDDAETFAHLVAHDRHQNVVVEKLAPGGCWLQLSLVAWAF' A
#
# COMPACT_ATOMS: atom_id res chain seq x y z
N MET A 1 12.39 -6.14 -19.89
CA MET A 1 11.14 -5.91 -19.15
C MET A 1 11.55 -5.69 -17.70
N ALA A 2 11.18 -4.57 -17.07
CA ALA A 2 11.55 -4.32 -15.68
C ALA A 2 10.71 -5.24 -14.79
N ASP A 3 11.36 -6.14 -14.05
CA ASP A 3 10.68 -7.01 -13.09
C ASP A 3 9.79 -6.17 -12.17
N PRO A 4 8.47 -6.35 -12.16
CA PRO A 4 7.58 -5.60 -11.26
C PRO A 4 7.90 -5.89 -9.78
N ILE A 5 8.68 -6.94 -9.51
CA ILE A 5 9.19 -7.33 -8.20
C ILE A 5 10.37 -6.44 -7.76
N ALA A 6 11.19 -5.94 -8.69
CA ALA A 6 12.34 -5.09 -8.38
C ALA A 6 11.94 -3.77 -7.71
N SER A 7 10.69 -3.34 -7.91
CA SER A 7 10.15 -2.12 -7.33
C SER A 7 9.57 -2.31 -5.93
N GLY A 8 9.55 -3.52 -5.35
CA GLY A 8 9.01 -3.80 -4.01
C GLY A 8 7.73 -4.64 -4.01
N ARG A 9 7.68 -5.62 -3.10
CA ARG A 9 6.57 -6.59 -2.94
C ARG A 9 5.43 -6.07 -2.07
N TYR A 10 5.66 -4.99 -1.33
CA TYR A 10 4.67 -4.33 -0.51
C TYR A 10 4.43 -2.94 -1.09
N ARG A 11 3.20 -2.43 -0.96
CA ARG A 11 2.92 -1.05 -1.31
C ARG A 11 1.98 -0.42 -0.29
N VAL A 12 2.13 0.90 -0.13
CA VAL A 12 1.28 1.73 0.71
C VAL A 12 0.61 2.76 -0.17
N ARG A 13 -0.72 2.85 -0.05
CA ARG A 13 -1.55 3.81 -0.79
C ARG A 13 -2.61 4.41 0.13
N ALA A 14 -3.17 5.55 -0.27
CA ALA A 14 -4.35 6.08 0.41
C ALA A 14 -5.54 5.12 0.24
N ALA A 15 -6.33 4.98 1.29
CA ALA A 15 -7.62 4.32 1.22
C ALA A 15 -8.64 5.31 0.63
N VAL A 16 -9.23 4.94 -0.51
CA VAL A 16 -10.29 5.74 -1.14
C VAL A 16 -11.63 5.15 -0.73
N GLU A 17 -12.52 5.99 -0.20
CA GLU A 17 -13.87 5.54 0.16
C GLU A 17 -14.61 5.04 -1.09
N ARG A 18 -15.23 3.85 -0.98
CA ARG A 18 -16.01 3.18 -2.05
C ARG A 18 -15.20 2.69 -3.26
N GLU A 19 -13.89 2.50 -3.11
CA GLU A 19 -13.07 1.93 -4.18
C GLU A 19 -13.37 0.44 -4.38
N GLN A 20 -14.01 0.10 -5.50
CA GLN A 20 -14.34 -1.30 -5.85
C GLN A 20 -13.16 -2.04 -6.49
N SER A 21 -12.25 -1.31 -7.15
CA SER A 21 -11.06 -1.86 -7.78
C SER A 21 -9.97 -0.80 -7.86
N VAL A 22 -8.72 -1.20 -7.64
CA VAL A 22 -7.55 -0.31 -7.65
C VAL A 22 -6.76 -0.60 -8.91
N PRO A 23 -6.54 0.36 -9.80
CA PRO A 23 -5.67 0.18 -10.95
C PRO A 23 -4.27 -0.27 -10.53
N LEU A 24 -3.65 -1.17 -11.29
CA LEU A 24 -2.28 -1.61 -11.01
C LEU A 24 -1.27 -0.44 -11.04
N GLN A 25 -1.58 0.59 -11.82
CA GLN A 25 -0.77 1.80 -12.04
C GLN A 25 -0.95 2.88 -10.96
N VAL A 26 -1.69 2.63 -9.87
CA VAL A 26 -1.77 3.61 -8.78
C VAL A 26 -0.38 3.88 -8.23
N GLN A 27 0.01 5.16 -8.26
CA GLN A 27 1.27 5.62 -7.71
C GLN A 27 1.23 5.38 -6.19
N ALA A 28 2.03 4.42 -5.74
CA ALA A 28 2.09 3.98 -4.36
C ALA A 28 3.56 3.85 -3.95
N ALA A 29 3.87 4.18 -2.71
CA ALA A 29 5.20 3.90 -2.16
C ALA A 29 5.35 2.39 -2.05
N ARG A 30 6.50 1.85 -2.48
CA ARG A 30 6.73 0.40 -2.53
C ARG A 30 7.93 0.01 -1.68
N PHE A 31 7.82 -1.16 -1.05
CA PHE A 31 8.74 -1.65 -0.04
C PHE A 31 9.02 -3.14 -0.26
N ASN A 32 10.17 -3.62 0.20
CA ASN A 32 10.56 -5.03 0.08
C ASN A 32 10.07 -5.89 1.25
N THR A 33 9.80 -5.24 2.37
CA THR A 33 9.46 -5.77 3.70
C THR A 33 8.08 -5.26 4.13
N ARG A 34 7.38 -6.07 4.92
CA ARG A 34 6.08 -5.68 5.50
C ARG A 34 6.25 -4.57 6.54
N ASP A 35 7.27 -4.70 7.37
CA ASP A 35 7.56 -3.81 8.50
C ASP A 35 7.81 -2.36 8.07
N ASP A 36 8.65 -2.13 7.06
CA ASP A 36 8.84 -0.79 6.45
C ASP A 36 7.54 -0.21 5.90
N ALA A 37 6.74 -1.05 5.23
CA ALA A 37 5.46 -0.62 4.67
C ALA A 37 4.47 -0.22 5.77
N GLU A 38 4.39 -0.99 6.86
CA GLU A 38 3.52 -0.68 8.01
C GLU A 38 4.00 0.58 8.74
N THR A 39 5.30 0.71 8.99
CA THR A 39 5.88 1.91 9.62
C THR A 39 5.60 3.16 8.79
N PHE A 40 5.83 3.09 7.47
CA PHE A 40 5.50 4.19 6.56
C PHE A 40 4.00 4.49 6.53
N ALA A 41 3.15 3.47 6.55
CA ALA A 41 1.71 3.63 6.60
C ALA A 41 1.26 4.41 7.85
N HIS A 42 1.79 4.08 9.02
CA HIS A 42 1.50 4.83 10.25
C HIS A 42 1.95 6.29 10.17
N LEU A 43 3.16 6.54 9.63
CA LEU A 43 3.67 7.90 9.44
C LEU A 43 2.77 8.71 8.50
N VAL A 44 2.37 8.14 7.36
CA VAL A 44 1.51 8.83 6.38
C VAL A 44 0.10 9.04 6.93
N ALA A 45 -0.46 8.06 7.63
CA ALA A 45 -1.79 8.18 8.22
C ALA A 45 -1.86 9.35 9.20
N HIS A 46 -0.81 9.50 10.02
CA HIS A 46 -0.69 10.59 10.99
C HIS A 46 -0.39 11.94 10.31
N ASP A 47 0.60 12.00 9.42
CA ASP A 47 1.02 13.25 8.75
C ASP A 47 -0.08 13.86 7.87
N ARG A 48 -0.84 13.01 7.16
CA ARG A 48 -1.85 13.45 6.19
C ARG A 48 -3.29 13.32 6.67
N HIS A 49 -3.50 12.87 7.91
CA HIS A 49 -4.83 12.61 8.49
C HIS A 49 -5.74 11.81 7.54
N GLN A 50 -5.20 10.74 6.96
CA GLN A 50 -5.90 9.93 5.97
C GLN A 50 -5.74 8.45 6.27
N ASN A 51 -6.76 7.66 5.93
CA ASN A 51 -6.66 6.22 6.00
C ASN A 51 -5.72 5.72 4.90
N VAL A 52 -4.87 4.74 5.20
CA VAL A 52 -3.96 4.14 4.23
C VAL A 52 -4.06 2.63 4.24
N VAL A 53 -3.82 2.02 3.09
CA VAL A 53 -3.87 0.58 2.88
C VAL A 53 -2.46 0.07 2.64
N VAL A 54 -2.10 -0.99 3.36
CA VAL A 54 -0.89 -1.77 3.11
C VAL A 54 -1.27 -3.01 2.31
N GLU A 55 -0.62 -3.20 1.17
CA GLU A 55 -0.90 -4.31 0.25
C GLU A 55 0.37 -5.09 -0.07
N LYS A 56 0.22 -6.37 -0.43
CA LYS A 56 1.31 -7.25 -0.89
C LYS A 56 1.03 -7.78 -2.28
N LEU A 57 2.05 -7.78 -3.13
CA LEU A 57 2.00 -8.35 -4.47
C LEU A 57 2.00 -9.88 -4.37
N ALA A 58 0.94 -10.50 -4.88
CA ALA A 58 0.83 -11.94 -5.02
C ALA A 58 1.58 -12.42 -6.27
N PRO A 59 1.97 -13.71 -6.35
CA PRO A 59 2.63 -14.28 -7.52
C PRO A 59 1.83 -14.15 -8.82
N GLY A 60 0.49 -14.06 -8.74
CA GLY A 60 -0.40 -13.83 -9.88
C GLY A 60 -0.48 -12.37 -10.36
N GLY A 61 0.29 -11.45 -9.79
CA GLY A 61 0.31 -10.04 -10.17
C GLY A 61 -0.80 -9.18 -9.56
N CYS A 62 -1.68 -9.75 -8.73
CA CYS A 62 -2.68 -9.00 -7.97
C CYS A 62 -2.12 -8.48 -6.64
N TRP A 63 -2.69 -7.39 -6.14
CA TRP A 63 -2.38 -6.83 -4.83
C TRP A 63 -3.40 -7.31 -3.81
N LEU A 64 -2.89 -7.82 -2.69
CA LEU A 64 -3.70 -8.30 -1.56
C LEU A 64 -3.61 -7.29 -0.43
N GLN A 65 -4.74 -6.76 0.01
CA GLN A 65 -4.81 -5.93 1.21
C GLN A 65 -4.44 -6.75 2.45
N LEU A 66 -3.42 -6.29 3.17
CA LEU A 66 -2.99 -6.88 4.43
C LEU A 66 -3.58 -6.12 5.61
N SER A 67 -3.59 -4.80 5.56
CA SER A 67 -3.97 -3.95 6.69
C SER A 67 -4.51 -2.61 6.22
N LEU A 68 -5.48 -2.08 6.97
CA LEU A 68 -5.97 -0.72 6.86
C LEU A 68 -5.49 0.03 8.10
N VAL A 69 -4.61 1.00 7.91
CA VAL A 69 -4.19 1.90 8.99
C VAL A 69 -5.11 3.10 8.94
N ALA A 70 -6.04 3.15 9.89
CA ALA A 70 -6.88 4.31 10.09
C ALA A 70 -6.06 5.42 10.74
N TRP A 71 -6.31 6.66 10.33
CA TRP A 71 -5.82 7.79 11.12
C TRP A 71 -6.71 7.87 12.38
N ALA A 72 -6.07 7.90 13.55
CA ALA A 72 -6.77 8.10 14.81
C ALA A 72 -6.86 9.61 15.07
N PHE A 73 -8.08 10.08 15.33
CA PHE A 73 -8.40 11.47 15.69
C PHE A 73 -7.94 11.81 17.10
#